data_AF-A0A453LMA5-F1
#
_entry.id   AF-A0A453LMA5-F1
#
_cell.length_a   1.000
_cell.length_b   1.000
_cell.length_c   1.000
_cell.angle_alpha   90.00
_cell.angle_beta   90.00
_cell.angle_gamma   90.00
#
_symmetry.space_group_name_H-M   'P 1'
#
loop_
_entity.id
_entity.type
_entity.pdbx_description
1 polymer ?
#
loop_
_entity_poly.entity_id
_entity_poly.type
_entity_poly.pdbx_seq_one_letter_code
_entity_poly.pdbx_strand_id
1 'polypeptide(L)'
;MLQVAPRNTVGNVPLQWYKDEEHIGYDISARKIKKRDREGRIDSFLSSKDNDDDWLKIWDDYNAEEVKITKEEAKIISRMMKGKTPHANVDPYPDYVDWFEYADKGHPLSNAPEPKRRFVPSKWEQKKVVKLVRAIRKGWIKFDKPKDEPNYYLLWGDDTDTADNKRQGLSYIPAPKPNLPGHEESYNPSVEYIPTQEEIDNYQLMYEEDRPKFIPRRFESLRSVPAYEKALREGFDRCLDLYLCPRTRKKRINIDPESLKPKLPSKKDLRPYPRTCYLEFKGHGGPVTSLSVEATGQWIASGIECRYLFSPSDNAHTCGTKQFRPHVF
;
A
#
# COMPACT_ATOMS: atom_id res chain seq x y z
N MET A 1 -16.33 -76.72 -8.87
CA MET A 1 -17.32 -76.27 -7.88
C MET A 1 -18.23 -77.43 -7.56
N LEU A 2 -18.00 -78.11 -6.45
CA LEU A 2 -18.99 -79.05 -5.89
C LEU A 2 -20.11 -78.18 -5.33
N GLN A 3 -21.26 -78.13 -6.02
CA GLN A 3 -22.45 -77.51 -5.44
C GLN A 3 -22.87 -78.36 -4.25
N VAL A 4 -22.76 -77.81 -3.04
CA VAL A 4 -23.37 -78.42 -1.86
C VAL A 4 -24.88 -78.34 -2.08
N ALA A 5 -25.55 -79.49 -2.15
CA ALA A 5 -26.99 -79.53 -2.35
C ALA A 5 -27.70 -78.77 -1.22
N PRO A 6 -28.67 -77.90 -1.53
CA PRO A 6 -29.36 -77.12 -0.50
C PRO A 6 -30.18 -78.06 0.39
N ARG A 7 -30.00 -77.93 1.70
CA ARG A 7 -30.69 -78.75 2.71
C ARG A 7 -32.20 -78.48 2.79
N ASN A 8 -32.65 -77.29 2.41
CA ASN A 8 -34.05 -76.93 2.32
C ASN A 8 -34.43 -76.60 0.86
N THR A 9 -35.54 -77.18 0.39
CA THR A 9 -35.97 -77.16 -1.02
C THR A 9 -37.04 -76.12 -1.35
N VAL A 10 -37.44 -75.29 -0.37
CA VAL A 10 -38.53 -74.30 -0.49
C VAL A 10 -38.25 -73.22 -1.55
N GLY A 11 -36.99 -72.91 -1.86
CA GLY A 11 -36.61 -71.89 -2.83
C GLY A 11 -36.84 -70.46 -2.30
N ASN A 12 -36.94 -69.47 -3.19
CA ASN A 12 -37.09 -68.06 -2.82
C ASN A 12 -38.54 -67.68 -2.48
N VAL A 13 -39.13 -68.34 -1.49
CA VAL A 13 -40.49 -68.09 -0.99
C VAL A 13 -40.40 -67.26 0.30
N PRO A 14 -41.33 -66.31 0.54
CA PRO A 14 -41.35 -65.55 1.79
C PRO A 14 -41.47 -66.46 3.02
N LEU A 15 -40.45 -66.46 3.88
CA LEU A 15 -40.38 -67.28 5.10
C LEU A 15 -41.46 -66.91 6.15
N GLN A 16 -42.19 -65.82 5.94
CA GLN A 16 -43.34 -65.41 6.74
C GLN A 16 -44.42 -66.49 6.81
N TRP A 17 -44.64 -67.24 5.72
CA TRP A 17 -45.71 -68.25 5.65
C TRP A 17 -45.50 -69.40 6.62
N TYR A 18 -44.26 -69.69 6.97
CA TYR A 18 -43.93 -70.73 7.93
C TYR A 18 -43.97 -70.24 9.37
N LYS A 19 -44.27 -68.97 9.68
CA LYS A 19 -44.15 -68.42 11.05
C LYS A 19 -44.95 -69.18 12.10
N ASP A 20 -46.20 -69.52 11.77
CA ASP A 20 -47.13 -70.21 12.66
C ASP A 20 -47.00 -71.75 12.57
N GLU A 21 -46.19 -72.25 11.63
CA GLU A 21 -45.93 -73.69 11.47
C GLU A 21 -44.71 -74.15 12.29
N GLU A 22 -44.71 -75.41 12.73
CA GLU A 22 -43.63 -76.02 13.54
C GLU A 22 -42.35 -76.35 12.74
N HIS A 23 -42.40 -76.25 11.41
CA HIS A 23 -41.31 -76.62 10.50
C HIS A 23 -41.11 -75.56 9.42
N ILE A 24 -39.92 -75.53 8.82
CA ILE A 24 -39.61 -74.66 7.67
C ILE A 24 -39.26 -75.56 6.50
N GLY A 25 -40.27 -75.86 5.68
CA GLY A 25 -40.07 -76.65 4.47
C GLY A 25 -39.67 -78.11 4.71
N TYR A 26 -39.17 -78.71 3.64
CA TYR A 26 -38.80 -80.12 3.57
C TYR A 26 -37.43 -80.29 2.92
N ASP A 27 -36.69 -81.30 3.37
CA ASP A 27 -35.46 -81.73 2.73
C ASP A 27 -35.76 -82.48 1.42
N ILE A 28 -34.75 -82.72 0.59
CA ILE A 28 -34.84 -83.42 -0.71
C ILE A 28 -35.46 -84.83 -0.55
N SER A 29 -35.32 -85.44 0.63
CA SER A 29 -35.92 -86.74 0.99
C SER A 29 -37.33 -86.63 1.62
N ALA A 30 -38.01 -85.48 1.47
CA ALA A 30 -39.35 -85.18 1.98
C ALA A 30 -39.52 -85.26 3.51
N ARG A 31 -38.42 -85.11 4.27
CA ARG A 31 -38.47 -85.02 5.74
C ARG A 31 -38.69 -83.57 6.17
N LYS A 32 -39.57 -83.36 7.15
CA LYS A 32 -39.86 -82.05 7.72
C LYS A 32 -38.63 -81.49 8.43
N ILE A 33 -38.22 -80.27 8.09
CA ILE A 33 -37.14 -79.55 8.77
C ILE A 33 -37.76 -78.81 9.95
N LYS A 34 -37.72 -79.42 11.13
CA LYS A 34 -38.28 -78.84 12.35
C LYS A 34 -37.52 -77.57 12.73
N LYS A 35 -38.26 -76.54 13.15
CA LYS A 35 -37.64 -75.38 13.79
C LYS A 35 -36.99 -75.82 15.09
N ARG A 36 -35.80 -75.28 15.37
CA ARG A 36 -35.26 -75.34 16.74
C ARG A 36 -36.10 -74.41 17.62
N ASP A 37 -36.45 -74.88 18.81
CA ASP A 37 -37.11 -74.05 19.80
C ASP A 37 -36.21 -72.86 20.10
N ARG A 38 -36.73 -71.65 19.91
CA ARG A 38 -35.96 -70.44 20.20
C ARG A 38 -35.75 -70.40 21.70
N GLU A 39 -34.49 -70.50 22.12
CA GLU A 39 -34.09 -70.24 23.50
C GLU A 39 -34.63 -68.86 23.92
N GLY A 40 -35.07 -68.75 25.17
CA GLY A 40 -35.66 -67.52 25.67
C GLY A 40 -34.72 -66.33 25.49
N ARG A 41 -35.26 -65.11 25.38
CA ARG A 41 -34.44 -63.89 25.20
C ARG A 41 -33.36 -63.72 26.27
N ILE A 42 -33.61 -64.25 27.47
CA ILE A 42 -32.67 -64.23 28.60
C ILE A 42 -31.54 -65.26 28.39
N ASP A 43 -31.88 -66.45 27.91
CA ASP A 43 -30.94 -67.55 27.73
C ASP A 43 -30.01 -67.30 26.53
N SER A 44 -30.55 -66.78 25.43
CA SER A 44 -29.76 -66.27 24.30
C SER A 44 -28.83 -65.12 24.72
N PHE A 45 -29.26 -64.26 25.65
CA PHE A 45 -28.42 -63.18 26.16
C PHE A 45 -27.30 -63.69 27.07
N LEU A 46 -27.56 -64.70 27.91
CA LEU A 46 -26.55 -65.35 28.74
C LEU A 46 -25.54 -66.11 27.88
N SER A 47 -25.99 -66.90 26.90
CA SER A 47 -25.13 -67.55 25.91
C SER A 47 -24.23 -66.54 25.17
N SER A 48 -24.78 -65.36 24.82
CA SER A 48 -24.02 -64.26 24.20
C SER A 48 -23.00 -63.59 25.11
N LYS A 49 -23.13 -63.73 26.44
CA LYS A 49 -22.16 -63.18 27.41
C LYS A 49 -21.11 -64.19 27.83
N ASP A 50 -21.46 -65.47 27.85
CA ASP A 50 -20.57 -66.55 28.28
C ASP A 50 -19.65 -67.08 27.16
N ASN A 51 -20.00 -66.87 25.88
CA ASN A 51 -19.20 -67.32 24.73
C ASN A 51 -18.57 -66.14 23.97
N ASP A 52 -17.24 -66.11 23.91
CA ASP A 52 -16.48 -65.08 23.15
C ASP A 52 -16.65 -65.20 21.61
N ASP A 53 -17.06 -66.37 21.12
CA ASP A 53 -17.22 -66.68 19.68
C ASP A 53 -18.63 -66.37 19.14
N ASP A 54 -19.51 -65.76 19.92
CA ASP A 54 -20.91 -65.56 19.52
C ASP A 54 -21.07 -64.53 18.40
N TRP A 55 -20.16 -63.57 18.26
CA TRP A 55 -20.15 -62.64 17.13
C TRP A 55 -19.77 -63.30 15.78
N LEU A 56 -19.25 -64.54 15.79
CA LEU A 56 -18.97 -65.34 14.59
C LEU A 56 -20.17 -66.20 14.18
N LYS A 57 -21.23 -66.25 14.99
CA LYS A 57 -22.47 -66.96 14.67
C LYS A 57 -23.39 -66.05 13.87
N ILE A 58 -23.89 -66.59 12.76
CA ILE A 58 -24.92 -65.95 11.94
C ILE A 58 -26.16 -66.83 12.00
N TRP A 59 -27.32 -66.21 12.25
CA TRP A 59 -28.60 -66.90 12.19
C TRP A 59 -29.01 -67.10 10.73
N ASP A 60 -29.18 -68.35 10.31
CA ASP A 60 -29.72 -68.69 9.00
C ASP A 60 -31.24 -68.86 9.10
N ASP A 61 -31.98 -67.85 8.62
CA ASP A 61 -33.45 -67.87 8.59
C ASP A 61 -34.02 -69.00 7.71
N TYR A 62 -33.28 -69.45 6.70
CA TYR A 62 -33.75 -70.42 5.73
C TYR A 62 -33.76 -71.85 6.28
N ASN A 63 -32.78 -72.19 7.12
CA ASN A 63 -32.70 -73.51 7.78
C ASN A 63 -33.05 -73.45 9.28
N ALA A 64 -33.28 -72.26 9.85
CA ALA A 64 -33.47 -72.01 11.28
C ALA A 64 -32.36 -72.63 12.16
N GLU A 65 -31.11 -72.43 11.73
CA GLU A 65 -29.90 -72.90 12.42
C GLU A 65 -28.90 -71.76 12.60
N GLU A 66 -28.11 -71.83 13.67
CA GLU A 66 -26.97 -70.94 13.89
C GLU A 66 -25.74 -71.49 13.18
N VAL A 67 -25.26 -70.77 12.17
CA VAL A 67 -24.07 -71.14 11.40
C VAL A 67 -22.88 -70.33 11.90
N LYS A 68 -21.79 -71.03 12.26
CA LYS A 68 -20.52 -70.39 12.64
C LYS A 68 -19.65 -70.19 11.40
N ILE A 69 -19.11 -68.98 11.20
CA ILE A 69 -18.16 -68.69 10.11
C ILE A 69 -16.88 -69.49 10.35
N THR A 70 -16.38 -70.17 9.30
CA THR A 70 -15.11 -70.91 9.41
C THR A 70 -13.91 -69.97 9.40
N LYS A 71 -12.78 -70.42 9.97
CA LYS A 71 -11.55 -69.62 10.00
C LYS A 71 -11.00 -69.28 8.60
N GLU A 72 -11.31 -70.08 7.59
CA GLU A 72 -10.88 -69.85 6.21
C GLU A 72 -11.71 -68.76 5.54
N GLU A 73 -13.03 -68.80 5.71
CA GLU A 73 -13.96 -67.77 5.23
C GLU A 73 -13.66 -66.42 5.89
N ALA A 74 -13.42 -66.40 7.21
CA ALA A 74 -13.02 -65.20 7.92
C ALA A 74 -11.71 -64.59 7.38
N LYS A 75 -10.73 -65.43 6.99
CA LYS A 75 -9.48 -64.98 6.37
C LYS A 75 -9.72 -64.40 4.97
N ILE A 76 -10.60 -65.00 4.18
CA ILE A 76 -10.99 -64.48 2.86
C ILE A 76 -11.65 -63.10 3.00
N ILE A 77 -12.62 -62.97 3.91
CA ILE A 77 -13.30 -61.70 4.20
C ILE A 77 -12.30 -60.64 4.65
N SER A 78 -11.39 -60.98 5.58
CA SER A 78 -10.36 -60.04 6.05
C SER A 78 -9.41 -59.60 4.93
N ARG A 79 -9.04 -60.50 4.01
CA ARG A 79 -8.20 -60.14 2.84
C ARG A 79 -8.95 -59.23 1.88
N MET A 80 -10.23 -59.52 1.62
CA MET A 80 -11.08 -58.70 0.76
C MET A 80 -11.25 -57.29 1.34
N MET A 81 -11.53 -57.16 2.64
CA MET A 81 -11.62 -55.87 3.33
C MET A 81 -10.31 -55.07 3.26
N LYS A 82 -9.16 -55.75 3.24
CA LYS A 82 -7.82 -55.15 3.12
C LYS A 82 -7.40 -54.89 1.67
N GLY A 83 -8.28 -55.12 0.68
CA GLY A 83 -7.97 -54.95 -0.74
C GLY A 83 -6.93 -55.93 -1.29
N LYS A 84 -6.69 -57.05 -0.60
CA LYS A 84 -5.78 -58.12 -1.05
C LYS A 84 -6.53 -59.17 -1.87
N THR A 85 -5.78 -59.97 -2.63
CA THR A 85 -6.36 -61.10 -3.38
C THR A 85 -7.07 -62.08 -2.43
N PRO A 86 -8.33 -62.48 -2.73
CA PRO A 86 -9.07 -63.42 -1.88
C PRO A 86 -8.37 -64.79 -1.75
N HIS A 87 -7.88 -65.31 -2.87
CA HIS A 87 -7.12 -66.55 -2.92
C HIS A 87 -5.65 -66.29 -2.59
N ALA A 88 -5.08 -67.12 -1.69
CA ALA A 88 -3.67 -66.98 -1.28
C ALA A 88 -2.67 -67.29 -2.40
N ASN A 89 -3.09 -68.11 -3.37
CA ASN A 89 -2.20 -68.77 -4.33
C ASN A 89 -2.02 -67.99 -5.64
N VAL A 90 -2.64 -66.82 -5.77
CA VAL A 90 -2.57 -66.02 -7.00
C VAL A 90 -1.58 -64.88 -6.80
N ASP A 91 -0.54 -64.86 -7.64
CA ASP A 91 0.41 -63.75 -7.70
C ASP A 91 -0.25 -62.54 -8.38
N PRO A 92 -0.35 -61.38 -7.70
CA PRO A 92 -0.92 -60.16 -8.29
C PRO A 92 -0.05 -59.54 -9.39
N TYR A 93 1.24 -59.87 -9.46
CA TYR A 93 2.19 -59.24 -10.38
C TYR A 93 3.01 -60.28 -11.16
N PRO A 94 2.38 -61.05 -12.06
CA PRO A 94 3.13 -61.96 -12.93
C PRO A 94 3.96 -61.18 -13.96
N ASP A 95 5.12 -61.73 -14.33
CA ASP A 95 5.94 -61.18 -15.40
C ASP A 95 5.18 -61.18 -16.74
N TYR A 96 5.31 -60.08 -17.50
CA TYR A 96 4.67 -59.96 -18.82
C TYR A 96 5.36 -60.88 -19.83
N VAL A 97 4.61 -61.84 -20.36
CA VAL A 97 5.07 -62.77 -21.40
C VAL A 97 4.44 -62.37 -22.73
N ASP A 98 5.28 -61.94 -23.69
CA ASP A 98 4.84 -61.78 -25.08
C ASP A 98 4.57 -63.17 -25.67
N TRP A 99 3.31 -63.58 -25.58
CA TRP A 99 2.84 -64.88 -26.04
C TRP A 99 2.77 -64.99 -27.56
N PHE A 100 2.98 -63.89 -28.28
CA PHE A 100 2.94 -63.85 -29.74
C PHE A 100 4.02 -62.92 -30.31
N GLU A 101 5.11 -63.51 -30.79
CA GLU A 101 6.08 -62.82 -31.64
C GLU A 101 5.94 -63.33 -33.08
N TYR A 102 5.68 -62.40 -34.02
CA TYR A 102 5.61 -62.73 -35.44
C TYR A 102 7.04 -62.93 -35.99
N ALA A 103 7.41 -64.19 -36.25
CA ALA A 103 8.76 -64.58 -36.63
C ALA A 103 9.21 -64.02 -38.01
N ASP A 104 8.28 -63.80 -38.95
CA ASP A 104 8.61 -63.45 -40.34
C ASP A 104 8.23 -62.00 -40.71
N LYS A 105 8.96 -61.02 -40.15
CA LYS A 105 8.77 -59.57 -40.43
C LYS A 105 9.20 -59.12 -41.84
N GLY A 106 9.27 -60.02 -42.83
CA GLY A 106 9.77 -59.75 -44.17
C GLY A 106 8.82 -58.95 -45.07
N HIS A 107 7.52 -58.91 -44.74
CA HIS A 107 6.50 -58.23 -45.54
C HIS A 107 5.70 -57.23 -44.69
N PRO A 108 5.25 -56.11 -45.27
CA PRO A 108 4.34 -55.22 -44.58
C PRO A 108 3.01 -55.92 -44.33
N LEU A 109 2.34 -55.56 -43.24
CA LEU A 109 1.01 -56.08 -42.90
C LEU A 109 -0.04 -55.83 -44.00
N SER A 110 0.17 -54.82 -44.85
CA SER A 110 -0.67 -54.50 -46.00
C SER A 110 0.17 -54.23 -47.23
N ASN A 111 -0.22 -54.86 -48.36
CA ASN A 111 0.36 -54.63 -49.68
C ASN A 111 -0.46 -53.63 -50.52
N ALA A 112 -1.04 -52.61 -49.86
CA ALA A 112 -1.79 -51.58 -50.56
C ALA A 112 -0.87 -50.81 -51.54
N PRO A 113 -1.28 -50.60 -52.80
CA PRO A 113 -0.45 -49.91 -53.77
C PRO A 113 -0.19 -48.46 -53.34
N GLU A 114 1.04 -48.00 -53.51
CA GLU A 114 1.39 -46.66 -53.11
C GLU A 114 0.71 -45.60 -53.99
N PRO A 115 0.14 -44.54 -53.39
CA PRO A 115 -0.54 -43.50 -54.15
C PRO A 115 0.47 -42.61 -54.90
N LYS A 116 0.16 -42.28 -56.16
CA LYS A 116 1.01 -41.48 -57.06
C LYS A 116 1.50 -40.14 -56.48
N ARG A 117 0.78 -39.57 -55.51
CA ARG A 117 1.17 -38.34 -54.78
C ARG A 117 2.48 -38.44 -54.00
N ARG A 118 2.97 -39.66 -53.71
CA ARG A 118 4.29 -39.87 -53.07
C ARG A 118 5.45 -39.62 -54.04
N PHE A 119 5.23 -39.80 -55.34
CA PHE A 119 6.27 -39.72 -56.37
C PHE A 119 6.21 -38.44 -57.20
N VAL A 120 5.06 -37.75 -57.22
CA VAL A 120 4.85 -36.53 -57.99
C VAL A 120 4.86 -35.32 -57.05
N PRO A 121 5.33 -34.12 -57.49
CA PRO A 121 5.25 -32.90 -56.69
C PRO A 121 3.86 -32.63 -56.10
N SER A 122 3.84 -31.99 -54.94
CA SER A 122 2.63 -31.83 -54.14
C SER A 122 1.61 -30.93 -54.83
N LYS A 123 0.43 -31.49 -55.14
CA LYS A 123 -0.72 -30.72 -55.67
C LYS A 123 -1.22 -29.67 -54.67
N TRP A 124 -1.02 -29.89 -53.37
CA TRP A 124 -1.45 -28.93 -52.35
C TRP A 124 -0.58 -27.68 -52.34
N GLU A 125 0.73 -27.88 -52.48
CA GLU A 125 1.69 -26.80 -52.63
C GLU A 125 1.39 -25.98 -53.88
N GLN A 126 1.15 -26.66 -55.01
CA GLN A 126 0.73 -25.99 -56.25
C GLN A 126 -0.53 -25.13 -56.05
N LYS A 127 -1.55 -25.62 -55.33
CA LYS A 127 -2.75 -24.83 -55.01
C LYS A 127 -2.43 -23.59 -54.17
N LYS A 128 -1.51 -23.70 -53.18
CA LYS A 128 -1.07 -22.57 -52.37
C LYS A 128 -0.30 -21.54 -53.19
N VAL A 129 0.63 -21.99 -54.04
CA VAL A 129 1.37 -21.11 -54.95
C VAL A 129 0.41 -20.36 -55.87
N VAL A 130 -0.58 -21.03 -56.47
CA VAL A 130 -1.60 -20.37 -57.29
C VAL A 130 -2.42 -19.36 -56.49
N LYS A 131 -2.75 -19.65 -55.23
CA LYS A 131 -3.44 -18.70 -54.34
C LYS A 131 -2.59 -17.45 -54.08
N LEU A 132 -1.30 -17.63 -53.80
CA LEU A 132 -0.35 -16.53 -53.61
C LEU A 132 -0.19 -15.71 -54.89
N VAL A 133 -0.03 -16.36 -56.05
CA VAL A 133 0.04 -15.68 -57.36
C VAL A 133 -1.23 -14.86 -57.61
N ARG A 134 -2.42 -15.38 -57.29
CA ARG A 134 -3.67 -14.61 -57.38
C ARG A 134 -3.69 -13.42 -56.43
N ALA A 135 -3.19 -13.57 -55.21
CA ALA A 135 -3.12 -12.49 -54.22
C ALA A 135 -2.11 -11.40 -54.63
N ILE A 136 -0.99 -11.79 -55.24
CA ILE A 136 0.00 -10.88 -55.81
C ILE A 136 -0.61 -10.12 -57.00
N ARG A 137 -1.27 -10.81 -57.95
CA ARG A 137 -1.95 -10.16 -59.09
C ARG A 137 -3.05 -9.19 -58.66
N LYS A 138 -3.75 -9.49 -57.56
CA LYS A 138 -4.74 -8.59 -56.95
C LYS A 138 -4.12 -7.45 -56.14
N GLY A 139 -2.81 -7.44 -55.93
CA GLY A 139 -2.09 -6.41 -55.19
C GLY A 139 -2.25 -6.48 -53.66
N TRP A 140 -2.78 -7.58 -53.12
CA TRP A 140 -2.92 -7.78 -51.66
C TRP A 140 -1.59 -8.10 -50.99
N ILE A 141 -0.69 -8.76 -51.71
CA ILE A 141 0.67 -9.02 -51.28
C ILE A 141 1.58 -8.10 -52.08
N LYS A 142 2.16 -7.12 -51.41
CA LYS A 142 3.22 -6.27 -51.96
C LYS A 142 4.56 -6.80 -51.42
N PHE A 143 5.56 -6.86 -52.29
CA PHE A 143 6.90 -7.33 -51.92
C PHE A 143 7.81 -6.23 -51.39
N ASP A 144 7.43 -4.96 -51.62
CA ASP A 144 8.17 -3.82 -51.09
C ASP A 144 7.97 -3.76 -49.58
N LYS A 145 9.08 -3.70 -48.85
CA LYS A 145 9.06 -3.39 -47.42
C LYS A 145 8.48 -1.98 -47.27
N PRO A 146 7.45 -1.76 -46.42
CA PRO A 146 7.03 -0.40 -46.11
C PRO A 146 8.26 0.35 -45.58
N LYS A 147 8.50 1.56 -46.07
CA LYS A 147 9.56 2.42 -45.54
C LYS A 147 9.21 2.68 -44.08
N ASP A 148 10.17 2.50 -43.17
CA ASP A 148 10.01 2.86 -41.77
C ASP A 148 9.83 4.38 -41.71
N GLU A 149 8.57 4.82 -41.66
CA GLU A 149 8.28 6.23 -41.42
C GLU A 149 8.75 6.55 -40.00
N PRO A 150 9.51 7.64 -39.80
CA PRO A 150 9.95 8.02 -38.48
C PRO A 150 8.73 8.31 -37.59
N ASN A 151 8.69 7.71 -36.41
CA ASN A 151 7.66 7.93 -35.39
C ASN A 151 7.70 9.33 -34.73
N TYR A 152 8.35 10.32 -35.33
CA TYR A 152 8.32 11.70 -34.83
C TYR A 152 7.39 12.55 -35.69
N TYR A 153 6.46 13.22 -35.01
CA TYR A 153 5.64 14.28 -35.56
C TYR A 153 5.78 15.51 -34.67
N LEU A 154 5.65 16.70 -35.25
CA LEU A 154 5.71 17.94 -34.50
C LEU A 154 4.45 18.04 -33.62
N LEU A 155 4.60 17.87 -32.31
CA LEU A 155 3.48 17.91 -31.35
C LEU A 155 2.98 19.35 -31.12
N TRP A 156 3.86 20.33 -31.26
CA TRP A 156 3.57 21.75 -31.05
C TRP A 156 3.40 22.43 -32.41
N GLY A 157 2.17 22.79 -32.78
CA GLY A 157 1.89 23.56 -33.99
C GLY A 157 2.17 25.06 -33.80
N ASP A 158 1.89 25.87 -34.82
CA ASP A 158 1.90 27.34 -34.69
C ASP A 158 0.85 27.76 -33.65
N ASP A 159 1.32 28.04 -32.43
CA ASP A 159 0.59 28.33 -31.19
C ASP A 159 -0.20 29.66 -31.21
N THR A 160 -0.81 30.00 -32.34
CA THR A 160 -1.69 31.17 -32.51
C THR A 160 -2.99 31.06 -31.69
N ASP A 161 -3.44 29.85 -31.35
CA ASP A 161 -4.66 29.58 -30.59
C ASP A 161 -4.43 29.28 -29.08
N THR A 162 -3.22 29.48 -28.55
CA THR A 162 -2.89 29.15 -27.14
C THR A 162 -3.55 30.05 -26.09
N ALA A 163 -4.21 31.14 -26.51
CA ALA A 163 -5.01 31.97 -25.62
C ALA A 163 -6.19 31.19 -25.00
N ASP A 164 -6.78 30.25 -25.77
CA ASP A 164 -7.98 29.49 -25.37
C ASP A 164 -7.67 28.21 -24.58
N ASN A 165 -6.41 27.77 -24.61
CA ASN A 165 -5.93 26.58 -23.87
C ASN A 165 -5.51 26.87 -22.42
N LYS A 166 -5.80 28.07 -21.88
CA LYS A 166 -5.78 28.29 -20.42
C LYS A 166 -6.96 27.56 -19.80
N ARG A 167 -6.87 26.22 -19.79
CA ARG A 167 -7.80 25.29 -19.17
C ARG A 167 -8.18 25.84 -17.79
N GLN A 168 -9.37 26.41 -17.73
CA GLN A 168 -10.08 26.73 -16.50
C GLN A 168 -10.36 25.39 -15.80
N GLY A 169 -9.43 24.92 -14.98
CA GLY A 169 -9.55 23.61 -14.35
C GLY A 169 -8.72 23.57 -13.08
N LEU A 170 -9.38 23.87 -11.96
CA LEU A 170 -8.82 24.01 -10.61
C LEU A 170 -7.66 25.01 -10.52
N SER A 171 -7.46 25.61 -9.34
CA SER A 171 -6.38 26.57 -9.11
C SER A 171 -5.02 25.87 -9.10
N TYR A 172 -4.52 25.41 -10.25
CA TYR A 172 -3.15 24.96 -10.37
C TYR A 172 -2.23 26.09 -9.90
N ILE A 173 -1.46 25.82 -8.85
CA ILE A 173 -0.44 26.74 -8.38
C ILE A 173 0.84 26.37 -9.13
N PRO A 174 1.30 27.22 -10.06
CA PRO A 174 2.51 26.92 -10.81
C PRO A 174 3.69 26.78 -9.86
N ALA A 175 4.62 25.91 -10.22
CA ALA A 175 5.87 25.77 -9.48
C ALA A 175 6.61 27.11 -9.44
N PRO A 176 7.27 27.45 -8.31
CA PRO A 176 8.17 28.59 -8.28
C PRO A 176 9.29 28.38 -9.30
N LYS A 177 9.46 29.37 -10.18
CA LYS A 177 10.57 29.42 -11.13
C LYS A 177 11.88 29.62 -10.34
N PRO A 178 13.02 29.07 -10.82
CA PRO A 178 14.30 29.41 -10.22
C PRO A 178 14.53 30.92 -10.38
N ASN A 179 15.28 31.50 -9.45
CA ASN A 179 15.72 32.89 -9.61
C ASN A 179 16.63 32.98 -10.84
N LEU A 180 16.60 34.13 -11.48
CA LEU A 180 17.55 34.42 -12.56
C LEU A 180 18.95 34.53 -11.93
N PRO A 181 20.00 34.02 -12.61
CA PRO A 181 21.37 34.15 -12.12
C PRO A 181 21.73 35.62 -11.84
N GLY A 182 22.30 35.85 -10.67
CA GLY A 182 22.69 37.18 -10.18
C GLY A 182 24.18 37.50 -10.43
N HIS A 183 24.61 38.68 -9.97
CA HIS A 183 26.02 39.09 -10.02
C HIS A 183 26.90 38.27 -9.06
N GLU A 184 26.33 37.75 -7.97
CA GLU A 184 26.99 36.88 -6.99
C GLU A 184 27.42 35.52 -7.56
N GLU A 185 26.66 34.98 -8.52
CA GLU A 185 26.94 33.69 -9.17
C GLU A 185 27.91 33.83 -10.36
N SER A 186 28.32 35.06 -10.68
CA SER A 186 29.34 35.30 -11.70
C SER A 186 30.68 34.69 -11.29
N TYR A 187 31.49 34.27 -12.26
CA TYR A 187 32.85 33.81 -11.99
C TYR A 187 33.76 34.92 -11.45
N ASN A 188 33.43 36.19 -11.72
CA ASN A 188 34.20 37.36 -11.31
C ASN A 188 33.28 38.42 -10.69
N PRO A 189 32.78 38.17 -9.47
CA PRO A 189 31.97 39.13 -8.74
C PRO A 189 32.83 40.28 -8.18
N SER A 190 32.20 41.40 -7.81
CA SER A 190 32.89 42.47 -7.08
C SER A 190 33.33 41.99 -5.69
N VAL A 191 34.32 42.67 -5.11
CA VAL A 191 34.94 42.27 -3.83
C VAL A 191 33.92 42.27 -2.68
N GLU A 192 32.88 43.08 -2.77
CA GLU A 192 31.80 43.17 -1.77
C GLU A 192 31.03 41.85 -1.59
N TYR A 193 30.96 41.02 -2.62
CA TYR A 193 30.28 39.73 -2.54
C TYR A 193 31.18 38.63 -1.98
N ILE A 194 32.50 38.84 -1.93
CA ILE A 194 33.43 37.82 -1.45
C ILE A 194 33.39 37.83 0.09
N PRO A 195 32.98 36.73 0.74
CA PRO A 195 32.86 36.71 2.18
C PRO A 195 34.23 36.81 2.85
N THR A 196 34.23 37.41 4.03
CA THR A 196 35.40 37.43 4.90
C THR A 196 35.65 36.04 5.51
N GLN A 197 36.86 35.79 6.01
CA GLN A 197 37.19 34.50 6.64
C GLN A 197 36.29 34.19 7.84
N GLU A 198 35.95 35.20 8.64
CA GLU A 198 35.03 35.08 9.77
C GLU A 198 33.62 34.63 9.33
N GLU A 199 33.13 35.13 8.19
CA GLU A 199 31.84 34.69 7.63
C GLU A 199 31.88 33.26 7.12
N ILE A 200 32.99 32.84 6.51
CA ILE A 200 33.18 31.47 6.05
C ILE A 200 33.15 30.49 7.24
N ASP A 201 33.83 30.84 8.34
CA ASP A 201 33.83 30.03 9.56
C ASP A 201 32.43 29.98 10.18
N ASN A 202 31.71 31.11 10.19
CA ASN A 202 30.31 31.15 10.62
C ASN A 202 29.43 30.23 9.75
N TYR A 203 29.61 30.21 8.42
CA TYR A 203 28.87 29.29 7.54
C TYR A 203 29.20 27.83 7.79
N GLN A 204 30.42 27.51 8.21
CA GLN A 204 30.81 26.14 8.58
C GLN A 204 30.14 25.68 9.88
N LEU A 205 29.93 26.61 10.82
CA LEU A 205 29.23 26.35 12.08
C LEU A 205 27.71 26.22 11.92
N MET A 206 27.12 26.81 10.88
CA MET A 206 25.69 26.65 10.58
C MET A 206 25.37 25.24 10.07
N TYR A 207 24.14 24.80 10.32
CA TYR A 207 23.59 23.57 9.77
C TYR A 207 23.56 23.61 8.23
N GLU A 208 23.62 22.43 7.59
CA GLU A 208 23.70 22.32 6.13
C GLU A 208 22.50 22.96 5.40
N GLU A 209 21.31 22.94 6.01
CA GLU A 209 20.09 23.52 5.44
C GLU A 209 20.07 25.06 5.45
N ASP A 210 20.66 25.67 6.49
CA ASP A 210 20.70 27.12 6.66
C ASP A 210 21.92 27.78 5.99
N ARG A 211 22.89 26.97 5.56
CA ARG A 211 24.08 27.45 4.87
C ARG A 211 23.70 28.04 3.51
N PRO A 212 24.34 29.15 3.08
CA PRO A 212 24.23 29.62 1.70
C PRO A 212 24.54 28.49 0.71
N LYS A 213 23.73 28.37 -0.35
CA LYS A 213 23.83 27.28 -1.34
C LYS A 213 25.22 27.19 -1.96
N PHE A 214 25.74 28.34 -2.37
CA PHE A 214 27.10 28.50 -2.86
C PHE A 214 27.82 29.62 -2.09
N ILE A 215 29.14 29.53 -2.06
CA ILE A 215 30.01 30.58 -1.54
C ILE A 215 30.61 31.27 -2.78
N PRO A 216 30.34 32.57 -2.99
CA PRO A 216 30.87 33.28 -4.14
C PRO A 216 32.40 33.30 -4.08
N ARG A 217 33.02 32.97 -5.20
CA ARG A 217 34.48 32.96 -5.36
C ARG A 217 34.83 33.73 -6.61
N ARG A 218 35.87 34.55 -6.50
CA ARG A 218 36.38 35.31 -7.63
C ARG A 218 37.49 34.53 -8.32
N PHE A 219 37.32 34.33 -9.62
CA PHE A 219 38.31 33.77 -10.52
C PHE A 219 38.73 34.85 -11.52
N GLU A 220 40.04 35.01 -11.72
CA GLU A 220 40.57 36.02 -12.64
C GLU A 220 40.26 35.69 -14.11
N SER A 221 40.21 34.40 -14.44
CA SER A 221 39.98 33.92 -15.81
C SER A 221 38.90 32.83 -15.86
N LEU A 222 38.20 32.75 -16.99
CA LEU A 222 37.21 31.68 -17.20
C LEU A 222 37.86 30.28 -17.20
N ARG A 223 39.13 30.18 -17.62
CA ARG A 223 39.88 28.91 -17.64
C ARG A 223 40.19 28.38 -16.24
N SER A 224 40.30 29.27 -15.25
CA SER A 224 40.52 28.90 -13.85
C SER A 224 39.25 28.49 -13.12
N VAL A 225 38.07 28.60 -13.73
CA VAL A 225 36.80 28.22 -13.09
C VAL A 225 36.75 26.69 -12.96
N PRO A 226 36.72 26.15 -11.73
CA PRO A 226 36.64 24.72 -11.52
C PRO A 226 35.24 24.19 -11.87
N ALA A 227 35.12 22.89 -12.06
CA ALA A 227 33.82 22.24 -12.13
C ALA A 227 33.07 22.41 -10.80
N TYR A 228 31.80 22.81 -10.87
CA TYR A 228 30.98 23.05 -9.68
C TYR A 228 30.48 21.73 -9.08
N GLU A 229 31.00 21.37 -7.90
CA GLU A 229 30.74 20.07 -7.25
C GLU A 229 29.27 19.85 -6.89
N LYS A 230 28.56 20.92 -6.47
CA LYS A 230 27.17 20.82 -5.99
C LYS A 230 26.12 20.87 -7.10
N ALA A 231 26.51 20.98 -8.38
CA ALA A 231 25.56 21.13 -9.50
C ALA A 231 24.49 20.02 -9.54
N LEU A 232 24.92 18.77 -9.36
CA LEU A 232 24.02 17.61 -9.38
C LEU A 232 23.10 17.59 -8.15
N ARG A 233 23.63 17.98 -6.99
CA ARG A 233 22.87 18.01 -5.74
C ARG A 233 21.76 19.05 -5.81
N GLU A 234 22.08 20.27 -6.24
CA GLU A 234 21.09 21.35 -6.39
C GLU A 234 19.99 21.02 -7.43
N GLY A 235 20.37 20.38 -8.54
CA GLY A 235 19.41 19.91 -9.54
C GLY A 235 18.47 18.83 -8.99
N PHE A 236 19.01 17.89 -8.22
CA PHE A 236 18.24 16.83 -7.58
C PHE A 236 17.31 17.37 -6.49
N ASP A 237 17.81 18.24 -5.61
CA ASP A 237 17.03 18.88 -4.55
C ASP A 237 15.88 19.70 -5.15
N ARG A 238 16.10 20.37 -6.28
CA ARG A 238 15.03 21.05 -7.01
C ARG A 238 13.97 20.09 -7.55
N CYS A 239 14.35 18.91 -8.04
CA CYS A 239 13.39 17.89 -8.46
C CYS A 239 12.55 17.39 -7.26
N LEU A 240 13.18 17.22 -6.09
CA LEU A 240 12.48 16.88 -4.85
C LEU A 240 11.52 17.98 -4.41
N ASP A 241 11.95 19.25 -4.44
CA ASP A 241 11.10 20.41 -4.15
C ASP A 241 9.88 20.49 -5.08
N LEU A 242 10.07 20.16 -6.36
CA LEU A 242 8.97 20.17 -7.33
C LEU A 242 7.96 19.06 -7.08
N TYR A 243 8.41 17.90 -6.59
CA TYR A 243 7.58 16.71 -6.40
C TYR A 243 6.95 16.62 -5.01
N LEU A 244 7.73 16.81 -3.94
CA LEU A 244 7.34 16.54 -2.56
C LEU A 244 6.78 17.76 -1.83
N CYS A 245 7.30 18.96 -2.10
CA CYS A 245 6.97 20.14 -1.29
C CYS A 245 5.55 20.67 -1.60
N PRO A 246 4.67 20.84 -0.59
CA PRO A 246 3.33 21.36 -0.80
C PRO A 246 3.34 22.83 -1.20
N ARG A 247 2.51 23.20 -2.19
CA ARG A 247 2.48 24.55 -2.76
C ARG A 247 1.29 25.35 -2.23
N THR A 248 1.55 26.54 -1.70
CA THR A 248 0.51 27.46 -1.19
C THR A 248 0.68 28.87 -1.75
N ARG A 249 -0.43 29.56 -2.05
CA ARG A 249 -0.41 30.97 -2.48
C ARG A 249 -0.28 31.87 -1.26
N LYS A 250 0.92 32.41 -1.02
CA LYS A 250 1.14 33.43 0.00
C LYS A 250 0.96 34.82 -0.61
N LYS A 251 0.04 35.61 -0.08
CA LYS A 251 -0.11 37.03 -0.44
C LYS A 251 0.99 37.82 0.28
N ARG A 252 2.11 38.11 -0.41
CA ARG A 252 3.11 39.04 0.12
C ARG A 252 2.56 40.45 0.03
N ILE A 253 2.58 41.13 1.16
CA ILE A 253 2.08 42.48 1.30
C ILE A 253 3.26 43.41 1.02
N ASN A 254 3.38 43.91 -0.22
CA ASN A 254 4.36 44.94 -0.58
C ASN A 254 3.79 46.31 -0.18
N ILE A 255 3.90 46.63 1.10
CA ILE A 255 3.46 47.90 1.68
C ILE A 255 4.70 48.68 2.08
N ASP A 256 4.78 49.95 1.68
CA ASP A 256 5.83 50.84 2.13
C ASP A 256 5.73 51.02 3.66
N PRO A 257 6.83 50.91 4.41
CA PRO A 257 6.79 50.94 5.87
C PRO A 257 6.19 52.23 6.44
N GLU A 258 6.25 53.33 5.67
CA GLU A 258 5.65 54.62 6.05
C GLU A 258 4.13 54.60 6.01
N SER A 259 3.52 53.82 5.12
CA SER A 259 2.06 53.73 4.99
C SER A 259 1.40 52.93 6.12
N LEU A 260 2.20 52.22 6.92
CA LEU A 260 1.74 51.61 8.17
C LEU A 260 1.46 52.65 9.26
N LYS A 261 2.00 53.87 9.12
CA LYS A 261 1.77 54.96 10.09
C LYS A 261 0.42 55.62 9.82
N PRO A 262 -0.41 55.88 10.86
CA PRO A 262 -1.63 56.65 10.69
C PRO A 262 -1.30 58.07 10.24
N LYS A 263 -2.19 58.66 9.43
CA LYS A 263 -2.06 60.06 9.00
C LYS A 263 -2.37 60.98 10.18
N LEU A 264 -1.33 61.39 10.90
CA LEU A 264 -1.41 62.38 11.97
C LEU A 264 -1.24 63.79 11.39
N PRO A 265 -1.97 64.81 11.90
CA PRO A 265 -1.72 66.20 11.54
C PRO A 265 -0.28 66.58 11.92
N SER A 266 0.33 67.49 11.15
CA SER A 266 1.69 67.89 11.41
C SER A 266 1.76 68.68 12.72
N LYS A 267 2.83 68.51 13.50
CA LYS A 267 3.02 69.25 14.77
C LYS A 267 2.95 70.76 14.59
N LYS A 268 3.25 71.30 13.40
CA LYS A 268 3.26 72.74 13.12
C LYS A 268 1.86 73.34 13.14
N ASP A 269 0.85 72.57 12.76
CA ASP A 269 -0.53 73.03 12.63
C ASP A 269 -1.23 73.12 14.00
N LEU A 270 -0.70 72.43 15.01
CA LEU A 270 -1.22 72.40 16.38
C LEU A 270 -0.66 73.52 17.29
N ARG A 271 -0.11 74.58 16.72
CA ARG A 271 0.40 75.73 17.50
C ARG A 271 -0.76 76.61 17.99
N PRO A 272 -0.64 77.20 19.20
CA PRO A 272 0.55 77.25 20.07
C PRO A 272 0.69 76.07 21.05
N TYR A 273 1.91 75.56 21.20
CA TYR A 273 2.30 74.60 22.25
C TYR A 273 3.67 75.00 22.83
N PRO A 274 3.93 74.72 24.14
CA PRO A 274 5.21 75.05 24.75
C PRO A 274 6.35 74.25 24.09
N ARG A 275 7.43 74.95 23.67
CA ARG A 275 8.58 74.33 22.99
C ARG A 275 9.83 74.24 23.87
N THR A 276 10.02 75.22 24.73
CA THR A 276 11.22 75.36 25.57
C THR A 276 10.80 75.84 26.95
N CYS A 277 11.50 75.40 27.99
CA CYS A 277 11.33 75.92 29.33
C CYS A 277 11.80 77.38 29.36
N TYR A 278 10.93 78.32 29.74
CA TYR A 278 11.26 79.75 29.82
C TYR A 278 11.76 80.17 31.20
N LEU A 279 11.15 79.63 32.27
CA LEU A 279 11.47 79.95 33.66
C LEU A 279 11.75 78.67 34.44
N GLU A 280 12.86 78.68 35.17
CA GLU A 280 13.20 77.64 36.13
C GLU A 280 13.09 78.23 37.55
N PHE A 281 12.17 77.69 38.36
CA PHE A 281 12.05 78.07 39.77
C PHE A 281 13.02 77.26 40.62
N LYS A 282 14.15 77.87 41.00
CA LYS A 282 15.16 77.27 41.87
C LYS A 282 14.93 77.72 43.32
N GLY A 283 14.80 76.77 44.25
CA GLY A 283 14.58 77.09 45.67
C GLY A 283 14.02 75.98 46.55
N HIS A 284 13.75 74.81 45.97
CA HIS A 284 13.31 73.60 46.68
C HIS A 284 14.50 72.67 46.94
N GLY A 285 14.60 72.12 48.16
CA GLY A 285 15.67 71.19 48.55
C GLY A 285 15.39 69.72 48.19
N GLY A 286 14.24 69.42 47.59
CA GLY A 286 13.80 68.07 47.23
C GLY A 286 12.89 68.07 45.99
N PRO A 287 12.47 66.88 45.51
CA PRO A 287 11.61 66.77 44.33
C PRO A 287 10.24 67.40 44.59
N VAL A 288 9.76 68.18 43.62
CA VAL A 288 8.42 68.77 43.65
C VAL A 288 7.41 67.71 43.20
N THR A 289 6.44 67.38 44.06
CA THR A 289 5.48 66.29 43.81
C THR A 289 4.13 66.79 43.30
N SER A 290 3.80 68.05 43.59
CA SER A 290 2.54 68.68 43.16
C SER A 290 2.75 70.14 42.79
N LEU A 291 2.00 70.59 41.80
CA LEU A 291 1.96 71.98 41.33
C LEU A 291 0.50 72.36 41.15
N SER A 292 0.12 73.55 41.63
CA SER A 292 -1.20 74.12 41.40
C SER A 292 -1.02 75.56 40.92
N VAL A 293 -1.84 75.95 39.94
CA VAL A 293 -1.83 77.28 39.34
C VAL A 293 -3.14 77.96 39.70
N GLU A 294 -3.07 79.22 40.12
CA GLU A 294 -4.26 80.02 40.36
C GLU A 294 -5.02 80.30 39.05
N ALA A 295 -6.34 80.42 39.09
CA ALA A 295 -7.16 80.71 37.91
C ALA A 295 -6.76 81.99 37.16
N THR A 296 -6.15 82.97 37.85
CA THR A 296 -5.63 84.21 37.26
C THR A 296 -4.25 84.06 36.61
N GLY A 297 -3.55 82.94 36.84
CA GLY A 297 -2.23 82.63 36.27
C GLY A 297 -1.06 83.43 36.88
N GLN A 298 -1.31 84.24 37.91
CA GLN A 298 -0.27 85.07 38.55
C GLN A 298 0.52 84.33 39.64
N TRP A 299 -0.02 83.27 40.21
CA TRP A 299 0.62 82.55 41.30
C TRP A 299 0.66 81.06 41.00
N ILE A 300 1.83 80.47 41.25
CA ILE A 300 2.05 79.03 41.19
C ILE A 300 2.46 78.58 42.59
N ALA A 301 1.79 77.55 43.08
CA ALA A 301 2.11 76.88 44.34
C ALA A 301 2.80 75.54 44.03
N SER A 302 3.95 75.32 44.63
CA SER A 302 4.71 74.08 44.54
C SER A 302 4.74 73.36 45.89
N GLY A 303 4.43 72.06 45.87
CA GLY A 303 4.47 71.17 47.03
C GLY A 303 5.71 70.28 47.01
N ILE A 304 6.44 70.23 48.12
CA ILE A 304 7.50 69.26 48.37
C ILE A 304 7.02 68.27 49.44
N GLU A 305 7.38 67.00 49.28
CA GLU A 305 7.20 65.99 50.32
C GLU A 305 8.35 66.09 51.36
N CYS A 306 8.08 66.71 52.51
CA CYS A 306 9.00 66.70 53.65
C CYS A 306 8.72 65.49 54.54
N ARG A 307 9.59 64.46 54.51
CA ARG A 307 9.56 63.32 55.44
C ARG A 307 10.14 63.65 56.82
N TYR A 308 9.63 64.68 57.48
CA TYR A 308 9.91 64.91 58.90
C TYR A 308 8.68 64.52 59.72
N LEU A 309 8.80 63.41 60.47
CA LEU A 309 7.88 63.05 61.55
C LEU A 309 7.96 64.15 62.61
N PHE A 310 6.84 64.86 62.85
CA PHE A 310 6.75 65.89 63.90
C PHE A 310 7.00 65.25 65.28
N SER A 311 8.14 65.55 65.90
CA SER A 311 8.35 65.45 67.34
C SER A 311 8.00 66.81 67.98
N PRO A 312 7.12 66.88 69.01
CA PRO A 312 6.52 68.12 69.52
C PRO A 312 7.43 68.92 70.48
N SER A 313 8.63 69.25 70.06
CA SER A 313 9.49 70.23 70.75
C SER A 313 10.60 70.65 69.81
N ASP A 314 10.37 71.68 69.02
CA ASP A 314 11.37 72.68 68.58
C ASP A 314 10.75 73.61 67.53
N ASN A 315 11.21 74.86 67.56
CA ASN A 315 10.64 76.02 66.88
C ASN A 315 10.33 75.79 65.38
N ALA A 316 9.16 76.30 64.97
CA ALA A 316 8.59 76.17 63.63
C ALA A 316 9.53 76.67 62.51
N HIS A 317 10.34 75.76 61.97
CA HIS A 317 10.87 75.92 60.61
C HIS A 317 9.71 75.70 59.65
N THR A 318 9.30 76.77 58.98
CA THR A 318 8.17 76.81 58.06
C THR A 318 8.36 75.75 56.97
N CYS A 319 7.68 74.62 57.10
CA CYS A 319 7.38 73.71 56.01
C CYS A 319 6.34 74.40 55.12
N GLY A 320 6.79 75.45 54.41
CA GLY A 320 5.93 76.45 53.79
C GLY A 320 5.78 76.19 52.31
N THR A 321 4.52 76.12 51.88
CA THR A 321 4.12 76.44 50.50
C THR A 321 4.79 77.75 50.09
N LYS A 322 5.68 77.69 49.10
CA LYS A 322 6.29 78.90 48.54
C LYS A 322 5.43 79.37 47.38
N GLN A 323 4.87 80.58 47.52
CA GLN A 323 4.19 81.27 46.43
C GLN A 323 5.23 82.05 45.63
N PHE A 324 5.32 81.78 44.33
CA PHE A 324 6.20 82.52 43.43
C PHE A 324 5.37 83.43 42.53
N ARG A 325 5.76 84.70 42.45
CA ARG A 325 5.22 85.68 41.50
C ARG A 325 6.11 85.67 40.25
N PRO A 326 5.62 85.28 39.07
CA PRO A 326 6.36 85.49 37.83
C PRO A 326 6.38 87.00 37.54
N HIS A 327 7.58 87.58 37.42
CA HIS A 327 7.74 88.93 36.90
C HIS A 327 7.46 88.89 35.38
N VAL A 328 6.38 89.55 34.97
CA VAL A 328 6.04 89.78 33.56
C VAL A 328 6.66 91.13 33.17
N PHE A 329 7.41 91.16 32.07
CA PHE A 329 7.69 92.38 31.30
C PHE A 329 6.72 92.45 30.13
#